data_AF-A0A4R3ZHD8-F1
#
_entry.id   AF-A0A4R3ZHD8-F1
#
_cell.length_a   1.000
_cell.length_b   1.000
_cell.length_c   1.000
_cell.angle_alpha   90.00
_cell.angle_beta   90.00
_cell.angle_gamma   90.00
#
_symmetry.space_group_name_H-M   'P 1'
#
loop_
_entity.id
_entity.type
_entity.pdbx_description
1 polymer ?
#
loop_
_entity_poly.entity_id
_entity_poly.type
_entity_poly.pdbx_seq_one_letter_code
_entity_poly.pdbx_strand_id
1 'polypeptide(L)'
;MHQPMMYQDLTTRALIEHAARYHRDTEIVSVATSGEKESSSWGQVAENARRLASAMTRLAIPAGARCGTLAWNNRRHPAIRSAAAIAARHRRWDERPVLLCVREEGGEIEEAELLAWYQERVPKWQLPDRILFIDSLPVSATGKVLKNRLRAEFGQILLGDGGEAG
;
A
#
# COMPACT_ATOMS: atom_id res chain seq x y z
N MET A 1 -25.60 -8.65 -37.44
CA MET A 1 -24.95 -7.36 -37.15
C MET A 1 -23.85 -7.64 -36.13
N HIS A 2 -22.60 -7.79 -36.59
CA HIS A 2 -21.45 -8.12 -35.73
C HIS A 2 -20.84 -6.78 -35.30
N GLN A 3 -20.92 -6.41 -34.02
CA GLN A 3 -20.23 -5.22 -33.55
C GLN A 3 -18.72 -5.48 -33.59
N PRO A 4 -17.90 -4.61 -34.21
CA PRO A 4 -16.46 -4.78 -34.20
C PRO A 4 -15.96 -4.66 -32.76
N MET A 5 -15.38 -5.74 -32.26
CA MET A 5 -14.70 -5.77 -30.97
C MET A 5 -13.56 -4.75 -31.00
N MET A 6 -13.53 -3.82 -30.04
CA MET A 6 -12.46 -2.81 -29.95
C MET A 6 -11.09 -3.48 -29.81
N TYR A 7 -10.26 -3.38 -30.85
CA TYR A 7 -8.83 -3.69 -30.81
C TYR A 7 -8.07 -2.47 -30.28
N GLN A 8 -8.02 -2.31 -28.97
CA GLN A 8 -7.05 -1.41 -28.35
C GLN A 8 -6.25 -2.18 -27.30
N ASP A 9 -4.93 -2.04 -27.35
CA ASP A 9 -4.06 -2.61 -26.35
C ASP A 9 -4.36 -1.96 -24.99
N LEU A 10 -4.72 -2.79 -24.00
CA LEU A 10 -5.00 -2.38 -22.62
C LEU A 10 -3.72 -2.04 -21.85
N THR A 11 -2.90 -1.18 -22.45
CA THR A 11 -1.73 -0.63 -21.78
C THR A 11 -2.16 0.37 -20.71
N THR A 12 -1.39 0.47 -19.63
CA THR A 12 -1.61 1.48 -18.59
C THR A 12 -1.68 2.89 -19.18
N ARG A 13 -0.90 3.16 -20.23
CA ARG A 13 -0.95 4.41 -20.98
C ARG A 13 -2.31 4.65 -21.62
N ALA A 14 -2.84 3.68 -22.37
CA ALA A 14 -4.13 3.82 -23.06
C ALA A 14 -5.28 4.11 -22.07
N LEU A 15 -5.24 3.44 -20.90
CA LEU A 15 -6.20 3.68 -19.82
C LEU A 15 -6.09 5.11 -19.23
N ILE A 16 -4.87 5.57 -18.92
CA ILE A 16 -4.63 6.91 -18.39
C ILE A 16 -5.01 7.99 -19.42
N GLU A 17 -4.70 7.78 -20.71
CA GLU A 17 -5.06 8.72 -21.78
C GLU A 17 -6.57 8.78 -22.00
N HIS A 18 -7.27 7.63 -21.93
CA HIS A 18 -8.72 7.59 -22.03
C HIS A 18 -9.38 8.30 -20.84
N ALA A 19 -8.94 8.00 -19.62
CA ALA A 19 -9.43 8.66 -18.41
C ALA A 19 -9.19 10.18 -18.45
N ALA A 20 -8.02 10.63 -18.88
CA ALA A 20 -7.72 12.06 -19.03
C ALA A 20 -8.50 12.75 -20.18
N ARG A 21 -8.99 11.98 -21.16
CA ARG A 21 -9.78 12.52 -22.28
C ARG A 21 -11.25 12.72 -21.90
N TYR A 22 -11.84 11.75 -21.20
CA TYR A 22 -13.28 11.74 -20.92
C TYR A 22 -13.63 12.11 -19.48
N HIS A 23 -12.70 11.93 -18.54
CA HIS A 23 -12.88 12.14 -17.10
C HIS A 23 -11.78 13.03 -16.52
N ARG A 24 -11.29 13.99 -17.31
CA ARG A 24 -10.14 14.84 -16.98
C ARG A 24 -10.23 15.46 -15.59
N ASP A 25 -11.40 16.01 -15.29
CA ASP A 25 -11.65 16.81 -14.09
C ASP A 25 -12.25 15.98 -12.94
N THR A 26 -12.42 14.67 -13.13
CA THR A 26 -12.85 13.77 -12.07
C THR A 26 -11.78 13.74 -10.98
N GLU A 27 -12.20 14.09 -9.77
CA GLU A 27 -11.34 14.20 -8.60
C GLU A 27 -10.81 12.82 -8.18
N ILE A 28 -9.52 12.80 -7.85
CA ILE A 28 -8.80 11.70 -7.24
C ILE A 28 -8.29 12.22 -5.89
N VAL A 29 -8.95 11.82 -4.81
CA VAL A 29 -8.54 12.18 -3.46
C VAL A 29 -7.53 11.17 -2.94
N SER A 30 -6.34 11.64 -2.60
CA SER A 30 -5.35 10.89 -1.85
C SER A 30 -5.31 11.40 -0.42
N VAL A 31 -5.43 10.49 0.53
CA VAL A 31 -5.28 10.84 1.95
C VAL A 31 -3.83 10.55 2.32
N ALA A 32 -3.05 11.60 2.51
CA ALA A 32 -1.76 11.48 3.15
C ALA A 32 -1.98 10.92 4.54
N THR A 33 -0.99 10.23 5.05
CA THR A 33 -1.13 9.56 6.34
C THR A 33 -1.12 10.49 7.54
N SER A 34 -0.65 11.72 7.37
CA SER A 34 -0.91 12.84 8.26
C SER A 34 -2.40 13.19 8.39
N GLY A 35 -3.27 12.57 7.58
CA GLY A 35 -4.70 12.88 7.48
C GLY A 35 -5.00 14.02 6.51
N GLU A 36 -3.97 14.70 6.01
CA GLU A 36 -4.10 15.73 4.99
C GLU A 36 -4.64 15.12 3.69
N LYS A 37 -5.69 15.72 3.15
CA LYS A 37 -6.29 15.30 1.89
C LYS A 37 -5.64 16.11 0.77
N GLU A 38 -4.98 15.42 -0.14
CA GLU A 38 -4.50 15.99 -1.39
C GLU A 38 -5.47 15.57 -2.49
N SER A 39 -6.12 16.55 -3.12
CA SER A 39 -6.94 16.28 -4.30
C SER A 39 -6.10 16.41 -5.57
N SER A 40 -6.35 15.50 -6.50
CA SER A 40 -5.79 15.55 -7.85
C SER A 40 -6.87 15.19 -8.88
N SER A 41 -6.52 15.06 -10.16
CA SER A 41 -7.46 14.62 -11.20
C SER A 41 -6.80 13.70 -12.23
N TRP A 42 -7.59 12.99 -13.03
CA TRP A 42 -7.06 12.17 -14.12
C TRP A 42 -6.25 13.00 -15.14
N GLY A 43 -6.60 14.28 -15.32
CA GLY A 43 -5.81 15.22 -16.12
C GLY A 43 -4.39 15.40 -15.57
N GLN A 44 -4.27 15.66 -14.26
CA GLN A 44 -2.98 15.81 -13.60
C GLN A 44 -2.17 14.51 -13.57
N VAL A 45 -2.82 13.36 -13.37
CA VAL A 45 -2.17 12.04 -13.45
C VAL A 45 -1.54 11.82 -14.82
N ALA A 46 -2.26 12.13 -15.90
CA ALA A 46 -1.74 12.00 -17.26
C ALA A 46 -0.58 12.98 -17.55
N GLU A 47 -0.66 14.20 -17.04
CA GLU A 47 0.43 15.19 -17.15
C GLU A 47 1.69 14.72 -16.41
N ASN A 48 1.55 14.22 -15.19
CA ASN A 48 2.66 13.67 -14.40
C ASN A 48 3.27 12.44 -15.07
N ALA A 49 2.45 11.53 -15.60
CA ALA A 49 2.92 10.37 -16.35
C ALA A 49 3.74 10.78 -17.59
N ARG A 50 3.30 11.80 -18.33
CA ARG A 50 4.05 12.37 -19.47
C ARG A 50 5.37 13.01 -19.04
N ARG A 51 5.36 13.76 -17.92
CA ARG A 51 6.58 14.37 -17.36
C ARG A 51 7.60 13.31 -16.96
N LEU A 52 7.16 12.24 -16.31
CA LEU A 52 8.00 11.10 -15.96
C LEU A 52 8.58 10.42 -17.20
N ALA A 53 7.73 10.09 -18.18
CA ALA A 53 8.18 9.49 -19.44
C ALA A 53 9.23 10.36 -20.15
N SER A 54 8.98 11.67 -20.23
CA SER A 54 9.93 12.63 -20.80
C SER A 54 11.25 12.69 -20.02
N ALA A 55 11.21 12.60 -18.69
CA ALA A 55 12.41 12.54 -17.86
C ALA A 55 13.20 11.25 -18.12
N MET A 56 12.53 10.10 -18.24
CA MET A 56 13.18 8.83 -18.57
C MET A 56 13.86 8.87 -19.94
N THR A 57 13.23 9.50 -20.94
CA THR A 57 13.85 9.75 -22.25
C THR A 57 15.10 10.62 -22.12
N ARG A 58 15.04 11.71 -21.34
CA ARG A 58 16.22 12.57 -21.11
C ARG A 58 17.36 11.86 -20.38
N LEU A 59 17.03 10.92 -19.51
CA LEU A 59 18.01 10.07 -18.82
C LEU A 59 18.53 8.91 -19.70
N ALA A 60 18.17 8.88 -20.99
CA ALA A 60 18.57 7.85 -21.95
C ALA A 60 18.24 6.42 -21.48
N ILE A 61 17.15 6.25 -20.72
CA ILE A 61 16.71 4.93 -20.28
C ILE A 61 16.13 4.18 -21.51
N PRO A 62 16.69 3.03 -21.89
CA PRO A 62 16.25 2.32 -23.09
C PRO A 62 14.84 1.71 -22.91
N ALA A 63 14.10 1.59 -24.01
CA ALA A 63 12.84 0.87 -24.02
C ALA A 63 13.04 -0.58 -23.54
N GLY A 64 12.20 -1.01 -22.59
CA GLY A 64 12.33 -2.32 -21.95
C GLY A 64 13.27 -2.36 -20.73
N ALA A 65 13.89 -1.24 -20.35
CA ALA A 65 14.66 -1.15 -19.11
C ALA A 65 13.78 -1.45 -17.89
N ARG A 66 14.30 -2.28 -16.98
CA ARG A 66 13.64 -2.60 -15.71
C ARG A 66 13.84 -1.47 -14.72
N CYS A 67 12.87 -0.58 -14.64
CA CYS A 67 12.86 0.53 -13.69
C CYS A 67 11.97 0.16 -12.49
N GLY A 68 12.50 0.29 -11.28
CA GLY A 68 11.74 0.12 -10.05
C GLY A 68 11.39 1.48 -9.44
N THR A 69 10.20 1.62 -8.89
CA THR A 69 9.82 2.77 -8.06
C THR A 69 9.74 2.32 -6.60
N LEU A 70 10.39 3.04 -5.70
CA LEU A 70 10.22 2.86 -4.25
C LEU A 70 9.02 3.71 -3.79
N ALA A 71 7.81 3.33 -4.21
CA ALA A 71 6.59 4.05 -3.86
C ALA A 71 5.53 3.08 -3.30
N TRP A 72 4.89 3.47 -2.19
CA TRP A 72 3.72 2.80 -1.63
C TRP A 72 2.45 3.46 -2.20
N ASN A 73 1.39 2.69 -2.44
CA ASN A 73 0.15 3.20 -3.08
C ASN A 73 -0.65 4.22 -2.25
N ASN A 74 -0.25 4.48 -0.99
CA ASN A 74 -0.64 5.65 -0.19
C ASN A 74 0.66 6.27 0.36
N ARG A 75 0.75 7.60 0.53
CA ARG A 75 1.92 8.23 1.17
C ARG A 75 2.02 7.77 2.64
N ARG A 76 2.92 6.81 2.93
CA ARG A 76 3.47 6.25 4.19
C ARG A 76 3.06 6.90 5.52
N HIS A 77 2.67 6.14 6.55
CA HIS A 77 2.35 6.70 7.89
C HIS A 77 3.55 7.48 8.44
N PRO A 78 3.41 8.74 8.91
CA PRO A 78 4.57 9.59 9.24
C PRO A 78 5.47 8.95 10.29
N ALA A 79 4.88 8.17 11.21
CA ALA A 79 5.60 7.43 12.23
C ALA A 79 5.99 5.98 11.85
N ILE A 80 5.68 5.48 10.64
CA ILE A 80 5.95 4.10 10.21
C ILE A 80 6.79 4.06 8.94
N ARG A 81 8.02 3.59 9.09
CA ARG A 81 8.99 3.41 8.00
C ARG A 81 8.58 2.29 7.05
N SER A 82 8.13 1.16 7.60
CA SER A 82 7.70 0.02 6.81
C SER A 82 6.75 -0.87 7.60
N ALA A 83 5.87 -1.60 6.92
CA ALA A 83 4.97 -2.54 7.57
C ALA A 83 4.70 -3.78 6.71
N ALA A 84 4.37 -4.90 7.35
CA ALA A 84 3.98 -6.14 6.71
C ALA A 84 2.82 -6.80 7.45
N ALA A 85 1.75 -7.11 6.72
CA ALA A 85 0.64 -7.91 7.23
C ALA A 85 0.91 -9.40 7.04
N ILE A 86 0.68 -10.17 8.11
CA ILE A 86 0.69 -11.63 8.14
C ILE A 86 -0.64 -12.16 8.68
N ALA A 87 -0.94 -13.41 8.35
CA ALA A 87 -2.01 -14.17 8.99
C ALA A 87 -1.41 -14.87 10.21
N ALA A 88 -2.01 -14.66 11.39
CA ALA A 88 -1.65 -15.33 12.64
C ALA A 88 -2.82 -16.20 13.10
N ARG A 89 -2.50 -17.35 13.71
CA ARG A 89 -3.50 -18.31 14.16
C ARG A 89 -4.36 -17.76 15.29
N HIS A 90 -5.68 -17.87 15.16
CA HIS A 90 -6.64 -17.37 16.13
C HIS A 90 -7.60 -18.48 16.57
N ARG A 91 -7.84 -18.63 17.88
CA ARG A 91 -8.63 -19.75 18.45
C ARG A 91 -10.04 -19.87 17.89
N ARG A 92 -10.71 -18.74 17.64
CA ARG A 92 -12.10 -18.68 17.16
C ARG A 92 -12.23 -18.62 15.63
N TRP A 93 -11.25 -18.04 14.95
CA TRP A 93 -11.39 -17.58 13.56
C TRP A 93 -10.36 -18.22 12.61
N ASP A 94 -9.62 -19.22 13.10
CA ASP A 94 -8.50 -19.91 12.45
C ASP A 94 -7.30 -19.00 12.14
N GLU A 95 -7.50 -17.94 11.34
CA GLU A 95 -6.49 -16.94 11.04
C GLU A 95 -7.06 -15.52 11.13
N ARG A 96 -6.24 -14.60 11.66
CA ARG A 96 -6.55 -13.18 11.75
C ARG A 96 -5.35 -12.33 11.36
N PRO A 97 -5.58 -11.14 10.78
CA PRO A 97 -4.51 -10.26 10.34
C PRO A 97 -3.75 -9.67 11.53
N VAL A 98 -2.42 -9.74 11.46
CA VAL A 98 -1.50 -9.04 12.36
C VAL A 98 -0.59 -8.16 11.53
N LEU A 99 -0.37 -6.92 11.98
CA LEU A 99 0.48 -5.95 11.32
C LEU A 99 1.82 -5.85 12.06
N LEU A 100 2.93 -6.09 11.37
CA LEU A 100 4.28 -5.88 11.88
C LEU A 100 4.83 -4.59 11.30
N CYS A 101 5.20 -3.65 12.17
CA CYS A 101 5.59 -2.29 11.82
C CYS A 101 7.02 -2.00 12.24
N VAL A 102 7.75 -1.24 11.43
CA VAL A 102 9.01 -0.61 11.78
C VAL A 102 8.74 0.88 11.88
N ARG A 103 9.05 1.47 13.04
CA ARG A 103 8.88 2.91 13.28
C ARG A 103 9.80 3.71 12.37
N GLU A 104 9.41 4.95 12.05
CA GLU A 104 10.40 5.92 11.59
C GLU A 104 11.36 6.32 12.72
N GLU A 105 12.52 6.84 12.35
CA GLU A 105 13.46 7.41 13.31
C GLU A 105 12.80 8.55 14.10
N GLY A 106 12.76 8.40 15.43
CA GLY A 106 12.06 9.33 16.33
C GLY A 106 10.53 9.20 16.37
N GLY A 107 9.95 8.17 15.74
CA GLY A 107 8.51 7.93 15.73
C GLY A 107 7.99 7.23 16.98
N GLU A 108 7.29 7.96 17.85
CA GLU A 108 6.69 7.46 19.10
C GLU A 108 5.17 7.23 18.96
N ILE A 109 4.75 6.30 18.10
CA ILE A 109 3.33 5.89 17.93
C ILE A 109 2.99 4.57 18.64
N GLU A 110 1.97 4.52 19.49
CA GLU A 110 1.60 3.24 20.12
C GLU A 110 0.64 2.39 19.28
N GLU A 111 0.50 1.10 19.61
CA GLU A 111 -0.42 0.18 18.91
C GLU A 111 -1.86 0.71 18.92
N ALA A 112 -2.33 1.17 20.07
CA ALA A 112 -3.69 1.70 20.22
C ALA A 112 -3.92 2.93 19.35
N GLU A 113 -2.91 3.81 19.24
CA GLU A 113 -2.96 5.01 18.42
C GLU A 113 -3.01 4.65 16.93
N LEU A 114 -2.15 3.73 16.48
CA LEU A 114 -2.15 3.29 15.08
C LEU A 114 -3.45 2.54 14.74
N LEU A 115 -4.00 1.76 15.66
CA LEU A 115 -5.27 1.07 15.45
C LEU A 115 -6.45 2.06 15.36
N ALA A 116 -6.49 3.06 16.24
CA ALA A 116 -7.49 4.14 16.19
C ALA A 116 -7.41 4.91 14.85
N TRP A 117 -6.19 5.20 14.38
CA TRP A 117 -5.96 5.84 13.10
C TRP A 117 -6.57 5.03 11.93
N TYR A 118 -6.43 3.69 11.95
CA TYR A 118 -7.05 2.81 10.96
C TYR A 118 -8.58 2.70 11.09
N GLN A 119 -9.12 2.66 12.31
CA GLN A 119 -10.57 2.53 12.57
C GLN A 119 -11.42 3.61 11.89
N GLU A 120 -10.89 4.83 11.80
CA GLU A 120 -11.57 5.94 11.14
C GLU A 120 -11.56 5.85 9.60
N ARG A 121 -10.69 5.00 9.04
CA ARG A 121 -10.35 4.99 7.60
C ARG A 121 -10.72 3.71 6.88
N VAL A 122 -10.84 2.58 7.59
CA VAL A 122 -11.18 1.29 7.01
C VAL A 122 -12.31 0.60 7.79
N PRO A 123 -13.13 -0.24 7.12
CA PRO A 123 -14.14 -1.05 7.81
C PRO A 123 -13.53 -1.97 8.86
N LYS A 124 -14.29 -2.29 9.92
CA LYS A 124 -13.84 -3.15 11.04
C LYS A 124 -13.22 -4.47 10.60
N TRP A 125 -13.70 -5.07 9.50
CA TRP A 125 -13.18 -6.34 8.99
C TRP A 125 -11.79 -6.26 8.34
N GLN A 126 -11.31 -5.05 8.01
CA GLN A 126 -9.95 -4.82 7.50
C GLN A 126 -8.94 -4.52 8.60
N LEU A 127 -9.39 -4.33 9.85
CA LEU A 127 -8.49 -3.98 10.95
C LEU A 127 -7.63 -5.17 11.35
N PRO A 128 -6.33 -4.97 11.59
CA PRO A 128 -5.52 -5.98 12.24
C PRO A 128 -6.00 -6.20 13.67
N ASP A 129 -5.90 -7.44 14.16
CA ASP A 129 -6.21 -7.76 15.57
C ASP A 129 -5.09 -7.30 16.50
N ARG A 130 -3.86 -7.24 15.98
CA ARG A 130 -2.67 -6.78 16.70
C ARG A 130 -1.74 -6.02 15.78
N ILE A 131 -1.08 -5.02 16.35
CA ILE A 131 0.02 -4.29 15.72
C ILE A 131 1.25 -4.48 16.61
N LEU A 132 2.34 -4.97 16.03
CA LEU A 132 3.60 -5.17 16.72
C LEU A 132 4.68 -4.30 16.09
N PHE A 133 5.52 -3.70 16.93
CA PHE A 133 6.67 -2.94 16.47
C PHE A 133 7.92 -3.80 16.57
N ILE A 134 8.67 -3.89 15.47
CA ILE A 134 9.91 -4.64 15.36
C ILE A 134 11.01 -3.74 14.79
N ASP A 135 12.27 -4.09 15.06
CA ASP A 135 13.42 -3.28 14.63
C ASP A 135 13.58 -3.25 13.12
N SER A 136 13.32 -4.38 12.46
CA SER A 136 13.41 -4.49 11.00
C SER A 136 12.53 -5.60 10.43
N LEU A 137 12.00 -5.39 9.22
CA LEU A 137 11.38 -6.45 8.44
C LEU A 137 12.46 -7.31 7.78
N PRO A 138 12.44 -8.65 7.90
CA PRO A 138 13.38 -9.50 7.20
C PRO A 138 13.11 -9.41 5.69
N VAL A 139 14.16 -9.11 4.92
CA VAL A 139 14.07 -8.96 3.46
C VAL A 139 15.02 -9.93 2.73
N SER A 140 14.64 -10.32 1.51
CA SER A 140 15.52 -11.04 0.60
C SER A 140 16.66 -10.14 0.08
N ALA A 141 17.64 -10.72 -0.60
CA ALA A 141 18.66 -9.97 -1.35
C ALA A 141 18.08 -9.00 -2.40
N THR A 142 16.82 -9.20 -2.80
CA THR A 142 16.07 -8.34 -3.73
C THR A 142 15.13 -7.36 -3.03
N GLY A 143 15.22 -7.22 -1.70
CA GLY A 143 14.43 -6.28 -0.90
C GLY A 143 12.98 -6.69 -0.65
N LYS A 144 12.59 -7.95 -0.94
CA LYS A 144 11.24 -8.44 -0.69
C LYS A 144 11.09 -8.92 0.75
N VAL A 145 10.03 -8.50 1.44
CA VAL A 145 9.72 -8.97 2.79
C VAL A 145 9.50 -10.49 2.82
N LEU A 146 10.22 -11.17 3.70
CA LEU A 146 10.18 -12.61 3.91
C LEU A 146 9.05 -12.98 4.88
N LYS A 147 7.80 -12.95 4.37
CA LYS A 147 6.59 -13.24 5.18
C LYS A 147 6.59 -14.63 5.84
N ASN A 148 7.32 -15.59 5.29
CA ASN A 148 7.50 -16.91 5.89
C ASN A 148 8.26 -16.83 7.22
N ARG A 149 9.32 -16.02 7.31
CA ARG A 149 10.05 -15.80 8.58
C ARG A 149 9.17 -15.10 9.60
N LEU A 150 8.48 -14.05 9.16
CA LEU A 150 7.53 -13.32 10.00
C LEU A 150 6.41 -14.24 10.55
N ARG A 151 5.87 -15.15 9.73
CA ARG A 151 4.88 -16.13 10.19
C ARG A 151 5.47 -17.19 11.12
N ALA A 152 6.72 -17.61 10.91
CA ALA A 152 7.37 -18.57 11.80
C ALA A 152 7.55 -17.99 13.21
N GLU A 153 7.86 -16.70 13.29
CA GLU A 153 8.12 -15.98 14.55
C GLU A 153 6.83 -15.49 15.22
N PHE A 154 5.94 -14.84 14.47
CA PHE A 154 4.75 -14.16 15.01
C PHE A 154 3.42 -14.86 14.69
N GLY A 155 3.44 -15.98 13.97
CA GLY A 155 2.21 -16.64 13.50
C GLY A 155 1.35 -17.27 14.60
N GLN A 156 1.86 -17.35 15.82
CA GLN A 156 1.13 -17.86 16.99
C GLN A 156 0.75 -16.76 18.00
N ILE A 157 0.99 -15.49 17.69
CA ILE A 157 0.85 -14.39 18.66
C ILE A 157 -0.57 -14.22 19.20
N LEU A 158 -1.60 -14.64 18.44
CA LEU A 158 -3.00 -14.56 18.85
C LEU A 158 -3.49 -15.82 19.59
N LEU A 159 -2.58 -16.74 19.94
CA LEU A 159 -2.89 -17.96 20.71
C LEU A 159 -2.62 -17.81 22.21
N GLY A 160 -1.88 -16.77 22.63
CA GLY A 160 -1.61 -16.47 24.04
C GLY A 160 -2.86 -16.02 24.80
N ASP A 161 -2.95 -16.37 26.08
CA ASP A 161 -4.17 -16.32 26.89
C ASP A 161 -4.88 -14.95 26.95
N GLY A 162 -6.18 -14.94 26.62
CA GLY A 162 -7.13 -14.02 27.27
C GLY A 162 -7.51 -12.70 26.58
N GLY A 163 -7.39 -12.57 25.26
CA GLY A 163 -7.93 -11.41 24.54
C GLY A 163 -9.45 -11.51 24.28
N GLU A 164 -10.27 -11.39 25.33
CA GLU A 164 -11.70 -11.13 25.16
C GLU A 164 -11.91 -9.79 24.43
N ALA A 165 -12.67 -9.83 23.34
CA ALA A 165 -13.41 -8.67 22.86
C ALA A 165 -14.85 -9.13 22.63
N GLY A 166 -15.68 -8.85 23.63
CA GLY A 166 -17.14 -8.80 23.49
C GLY A 166 -17.59 -7.72 22.52
#